data_AF-A0A950GVH3-F1
#
_entry.id   AF-A0A950GVH3-F1
#
_cell.length_a   1.000
_cell.length_b   1.000
_cell.length_c   1.000
_cell.angle_alpha   90.00
_cell.angle_beta   90.00
_cell.angle_gamma   90.00
#
_symmetry.space_group_name_H-M   'P 1'
#
loop_
_entity.id
_entity.type
_entity.pdbx_description
1 polymer ?
#
loop_
_entity_poly.entity_id
_entity_poly.type
_entity_poly.pdbx_seq_one_letter_code
_entity_poly.pdbx_strand_id
1 'polypeptide(L)' 'MNQVLRQVLGEEIERLADADERLRMVTVTAVDTTPDLRRATVFLSSLSEDAAEGLEVR' A
#
# COMPACT_ATOMS: atom_id res chain seq x y z
N MET A 1 -7.76 -16.36 1.99
CA MET A 1 -6.32 -16.29 2.32
C MET A 1 -5.72 -14.91 2.00
N ASN A 2 -5.87 -14.39 0.78
CA ASN A 2 -5.26 -13.09 0.40
C ASN A 2 -5.73 -11.88 1.22
N GLN A 3 -6.92 -11.91 1.84
CA GLN A 3 -7.37 -10.81 2.71
C GLN A 3 -6.51 -10.64 3.97
N VAL A 4 -6.03 -11.75 4.56
CA VAL A 4 -5.14 -11.69 5.74
C VAL A 4 -3.77 -11.14 5.34
N LEU A 5 -3.22 -11.61 4.22
CA LEU A 5 -1.96 -11.07 3.68
C LEU A 5 -2.07 -9.58 3.36
N ARG A 6 -3.20 -9.14 2.77
CA ARG A 6 -3.46 -7.73 2.49
C ARG A 6 -3.48 -6.89 3.77
N GLN A 7 -4.12 -7.38 4.82
CA GLN A 7 -4.18 -6.68 6.10
C GLN A 7 -2.78 -6.55 6.71
N VAL A 8 -2.06 -7.67 6.85
CA VAL A 8 -0.71 -7.68 7.45
C VAL A 8 0.23 -6.78 6.66
N LEU A 9 0.25 -6.89 5.32
CA LEU A 9 1.08 -6.05 4.48
C LEU A 9 0.68 -4.57 4.54
N GLY A 10 -0.61 -4.25 4.69
CA GLY A 10 -1.07 -2.88 4.89
C GLY A 10 -0.51 -2.28 6.19
N GLU A 11 -0.63 -3.01 7.30
CA GLU A 11 -0.11 -2.58 8.61
C GLU A 11 1.42 -2.43 8.62
N GLU A 12 2.16 -3.31 7.94
CA GLU A 12 3.62 -3.18 7.82
C GLU A 12 4.04 -2.01 6.92
N ILE A 13 3.29 -1.72 5.84
CA ILE A 13 3.57 -0.58 4.98
C ILE A 13 3.34 0.74 5.74
N GLU A 14 2.31 0.82 6.59
CA GLU A 14 2.11 2.00 7.47
C GLU A 14 3.31 2.21 8.41
N ARG A 15 3.78 1.14 9.07
CA ARG A 15 4.99 1.19 9.92
C ARG A 15 6.23 1.63 9.14
N LEU A 16 6.35 1.20 7.89
CA LEU A 16 7.49 1.57 7.06
C LEU A 16 7.40 3.03 6.59
N ALA A 17 6.19 3.54 6.34
CA ALA A 17 5.95 4.95 5.99
C ALA A 17 6.32 5.92 7.12
N ASP A 18 6.24 5.48 8.38
CA ASP A 18 6.74 6.27 9.53
C ASP A 18 8.27 6.44 9.49
N ALA A 19 8.99 5.50 8.90
CA ALA A 19 10.45 5.49 8.82
C ALA A 19 11.01 6.00 7.48
N ASP A 20 10.23 5.94 6.40
CA ASP A 20 10.60 6.39 5.05
C ASP A 20 9.51 7.27 4.44
N GLU A 21 9.81 8.57 4.37
CA GLU A 21 8.99 9.61 3.75
C GLU A 21 8.49 9.25 2.35
N ARG A 22 9.30 8.52 1.56
CA ARG A 22 8.93 8.16 0.17
C ARG A 22 7.75 7.20 0.09
N LEU A 23 7.39 6.58 1.22
CA LEU A 23 6.26 5.67 1.35
C LEU A 23 5.04 6.33 2.03
N ARG A 24 5.14 7.63 2.35
CA ARG A 24 4.02 8.40 2.87
C ARG A 24 2.88 8.41 1.84
N MET A 25 1.66 8.17 2.30
CA MET A 25 0.44 8.08 1.47
C MET A 25 0.42 6.94 0.44
N VAL A 26 1.16 5.86 0.69
CA VAL A 26 1.04 4.61 -0.09
C VAL A 26 -0.02 3.69 0.56
N THR A 27 -0.85 3.05 -0.27
CA THR A 27 -1.91 2.12 0.19
C THR A 27 -1.88 0.83 -0.61
N VAL A 28 -2.03 -0.32 0.07
CA VAL A 28 -2.14 -1.64 -0.57
C VAL A 28 -3.57 -1.86 -1.07
N THR A 29 -3.75 -1.94 -2.39
CA THR A 29 -5.06 -2.12 -3.02
C THR A 29 -5.38 -3.60 -3.27
N ALA A 30 -4.38 -4.40 -3.60
CA ALA A 30 -4.53 -5.84 -3.80
C ALA A 30 -3.23 -6.60 -3.53
N VAL A 31 -3.38 -7.90 -3.24
CA VAL A 31 -2.28 -8.85 -3.14
C VAL A 31 -2.65 -10.09 -3.92
N ASP A 32 -1.81 -10.43 -4.89
CA ASP A 32 -1.87 -11.70 -5.59
C ASP A 32 -0.70 -12.58 -5.14
N THR A 33 -0.92 -13.85 -4.90
CA THR A 33 0.08 -14.75 -4.31
C THR A 33 0.04 -16.09 -5.01
N THR A 34 1.21 -16.64 -5.31
CA THR A 34 1.30 -17.97 -5.89
C THR A 34 0.78 -19.02 -4.89
N PRO A 35 0.21 -20.15 -5.36
CA PRO A 35 -0.35 -21.18 -4.47
C PRO A 35 0.66 -21.77 -3.48
N ASP A 36 1.95 -21.74 -3.83
CA ASP A 36 3.07 -22.18 -3.00
C ASP A 36 3.55 -21.12 -1.99
N LEU A 37 2.92 -19.94 -1.97
CA LEU A 37 3.24 -18.78 -1.13
C LEU A 37 4.67 -18.24 -1.26
N ARG A 38 5.43 -18.68 -2.27
CA ARG A 38 6.83 -18.27 -2.45
C ARG A 38 6.96 -16.89 -3.09
N ARG A 39 5.92 -16.42 -3.78
CA ARG A 39 5.92 -15.12 -4.46
C ARG A 39 4.58 -14.44 -4.27
N ALA A 40 4.62 -13.13 -4.07
CA ALA A 40 3.44 -12.28 -4.06
C ALA A 40 3.69 -11.02 -4.91
N THR A 41 2.67 -10.61 -5.64
CA THR A 41 2.59 -9.31 -6.30
C THR A 41 1.69 -8.42 -5.46
N VAL A 42 2.24 -7.30 -4.99
CA VAL A 42 1.52 -6.33 -4.16
C VAL A 42 1.22 -5.11 -5.01
N PHE A 43 -0.07 -4.81 -5.15
CA PHE A 43 -0.54 -3.64 -5.89
C PHE A 43 -0.70 -2.47 -4.94
N LEU A 44 -0.07 -1.36 -5.29
CA LEU A 44 -0.01 -0.16 -4.48
C LEU A 44 -0.68 1.00 -5.24
N SER A 45 -1.33 1.88 -4.50
CA SER A 45 -1.68 3.23 -4.96
C SER A 45 -0.93 4.24 -4.12
N SER A 46 -0.45 5.31 -4.73
CA SER A 46 0.08 6.48 -4.04
C SER A 46 -0.76 7.70 -4.36
N LEU A 47 -0.85 8.63 -3.41
CA LEU A 47 -1.37 9.96 -3.66
C LEU A 47 -0.18 10.89 -3.92
N SER A 48 -0.07 11.43 -5.13
CA SER A 48 0.91 12.49 -5.42
C SER A 48 0.48 13.82 -4.81
N GLU A 49 1.42 14.71 -4.56
CA GLU A 49 1.14 16.06 -4.03
C GLU A 49 0.13 16.81 -4.90
N ASP A 50 0.29 16.78 -6.24
CA ASP A 50 -0.67 17.36 -7.19
C ASP A 50 -2.10 16.81 -7.04
N ALA A 51 -2.22 15.51 -6.75
CA ALA A 51 -3.51 14.84 -6.58
C ALA A 51 -4.14 15.16 -5.23
N ALA A 52 -3.31 15.35 -4.18
CA ALA A 52 -3.75 15.80 -2.87
C ALA A 52 -4.26 17.25 -2.92
N GLU A 53 -3.52 18.16 -3.57
CA GLU A 53 -3.92 19.56 -3.73
C GLU A 53 -5.27 19.67 -4.45
N GLY A 54 -5.49 18.90 -5.52
CA GLY A 54 -6.77 18.89 -6.24
C GLY A 54 -7.98 18.40 -5.41
N LEU A 55 -7.76 17.67 -4.32
CA LEU A 55 -8.80 17.20 -3.40
C LEU A 55 -9.10 18.22 -2.28
N GLU A 56 -8.13 19.05 -1.90
CA GLU A 56 -8.29 20.08 -0.86
C GLU A 56 -9.10 21.30 -1.32
N VAL A 57 -9.22 21.54 -2.63
CA VAL A 57 -9.96 22.68 -3.21
C VAL A 57 -11.48 22.44 -3.24
N ARG A 58 -12.04 21.70 -2.27
CA ARG A 58 -13.45 21.29 -2.27
C ARG A 58 -14.26 21.78 -1.08
#